data_AF-A0A0D2LVL9-F1
#
_entry.id   AF-A0A0D2LVL9-F1
#
_cell.length_a   1.000
_cell.length_b   1.000
_cell.length_c   1.000
_cell.angle_alpha   90.00
_cell.angle_beta   90.00
_cell.angle_gamma   90.00
#
_symmetry.space_group_name_H-M   'P 1'
#
loop_
_entity.id
_entity.type
_entity.pdbx_description
1 polymer ?
#
loop_
_entity_poly.entity_id
_entity_poly.type
_entity_poly.pdbx_seq_one_letter_code
_entity_poly.pdbx_strand_id
1 'polypeptide(L)'
;AIVVVALVLCLSVSLFHCRRRRNYPPGPKGFPLIGIALEHPKSEFWKTYAQWGMKYGHHGLISFHVLGRRMVVLNSPKVAEDLLVRRSVIYSDRPFPSMAKLMKREKSMFYISHNERFKIYRRLLHHDFNAVASQNHWRTLERQAKILIADIDEDPAGLFEHLRRQSPRNAAAVTMNVAYGYPVTDKNDHFFALAEESMRVGSLAGTPGKWLVDSIPLLQHIPSWFPRCRFQEAGKSMGRSAVYSVSRAS
;
A
#
# COMPACT_ATOMS: atom_id res chain seq x y z
N ALA A 1 22.60 11.75 39.59
CA ALA A 1 21.22 11.21 39.53
C ALA A 1 20.72 11.04 38.09
N ILE A 2 20.62 12.11 37.28
CA ILE A 2 20.02 12.06 35.92
C ILE A 2 20.72 11.07 34.98
N VAL A 3 22.06 11.05 34.96
CA VAL A 3 22.85 10.13 34.12
C VAL A 3 22.62 8.66 34.51
N VAL A 4 22.55 8.37 35.81
CA VAL A 4 22.31 7.03 36.33
C VAL A 4 20.89 6.57 35.98
N VAL A 5 19.89 7.45 36.13
CA VAL A 5 18.51 7.17 35.73
C VAL A 5 18.43 6.90 34.23
N ALA A 6 19.06 7.73 33.40
CA ALA A 6 19.09 7.54 31.96
C ALA A 6 19.78 6.21 31.56
N LEU A 7 20.89 5.85 32.21
CA LEU A 7 21.57 4.57 31.98
C LEU A 7 20.71 3.37 32.38
N VAL A 8 20.07 3.41 33.55
CA VAL A 8 19.16 2.36 34.00
C VAL A 8 17.96 2.23 33.06
N LEU A 9 17.42 3.35 32.57
CA LEU A 9 16.29 3.37 31.64
C LEU A 9 16.71 2.84 30.26
N CYS A 10 17.89 3.21 29.75
CA CYS A 10 18.46 2.64 28.53
C CYS A 10 18.73 1.13 28.66
N LEU A 11 19.31 0.69 29.79
CA LEU A 11 19.63 -0.72 30.02
C LEU A 11 18.35 -1.56 30.14
N SER A 12 17.36 -1.09 30.89
CA SER A 12 16.07 -1.77 31.04
C SER A 12 15.31 -1.84 29.71
N VAL A 13 15.28 -0.75 28.93
CA VAL A 13 14.72 -0.74 27.57
C VAL A 13 15.47 -1.73 26.68
N SER A 14 16.80 -1.76 26.72
CA SER A 14 17.62 -2.69 25.93
C SER A 14 17.33 -4.15 26.28
N LEU A 15 17.35 -4.50 27.58
CA LEU A 15 17.06 -5.85 28.07
C LEU A 15 15.64 -6.30 27.70
N PHE A 16 14.65 -5.40 27.83
CA PHE A 16 13.28 -5.67 27.42
C PHE A 16 13.16 -5.97 25.93
N HIS A 17 13.84 -5.21 25.07
CA HIS A 17 13.85 -5.42 23.63
C HIS A 17 14.56 -6.74 23.25
N CYS A 18 15.68 -7.05 23.90
CA CYS A 18 16.40 -8.31 23.71
C CYS A 18 15.53 -9.52 24.07
N ARG A 19 14.81 -9.49 25.19
CA ARG A 19 13.89 -10.57 25.59
C ARG A 19 12.78 -10.79 24.57
N ARG A 20 12.11 -9.72 24.13
CA ARG A 20 11.04 -9.82 23.12
C ARG A 20 11.53 -10.40 21.80
N ARG A 21 12.80 -10.18 21.43
CA ARG A 21 13.36 -10.69 20.18
C ARG A 21 13.39 -12.21 20.08
N ARG A 22 13.52 -12.93 21.21
CA ARG A 22 13.63 -14.41 21.24
C ARG A 22 12.39 -15.12 20.67
N ASN A 23 11.24 -14.46 20.70
CA ASN A 23 9.97 -15.05 20.25
C ASN A 23 9.66 -14.80 18.76
N TYR A 24 10.56 -14.15 18.02
CA TYR A 24 10.34 -13.82 16.61
C TYR A 24 11.35 -14.52 15.70
N PRO A 25 11.01 -14.71 14.41
CA PRO A 25 11.96 -15.21 13.42
C PRO A 25 13.26 -14.38 13.39
N PRO A 26 14.39 -15.01 13.03
CA PRO A 26 15.69 -14.32 12.93
C PRO A 26 15.68 -13.22 11.86
N GLY A 27 16.67 -12.32 11.90
CA GLY A 27 16.79 -11.23 10.94
C GLY A 27 17.80 -10.18 11.37
N PRO A 28 18.01 -9.12 10.56
CA PRO A 28 19.03 -8.11 10.82
C PRO A 28 18.86 -7.46 12.21
N LYS A 29 19.99 -7.21 12.88
CA LYS A 29 20.01 -6.57 14.20
C LYS A 29 19.92 -5.05 13.97
N GLY A 30 19.02 -4.39 14.68
CA GLY A 30 18.90 -2.93 14.68
C GLY A 30 19.13 -2.35 16.06
N PHE A 31 19.23 -1.03 16.14
CA PHE A 31 19.38 -0.29 17.39
C PHE A 31 18.12 -0.42 18.27
N PRO A 32 18.24 -0.28 19.60
CA PRO A 32 17.08 -0.15 20.49
C PRO A 32 16.13 0.95 20.01
N LEU A 33 14.81 0.73 20.14
CA LEU A 33 13.71 1.62 19.73
C LEU A 33 13.53 1.83 18.21
N ILE A 34 14.58 2.30 17.52
CA ILE A 34 14.52 2.63 16.07
C ILE A 34 14.66 1.41 15.17
N GLY A 35 15.26 0.32 15.67
CA GLY A 35 15.52 -0.88 14.88
C GLY A 35 16.50 -0.62 13.75
N ILE A 36 16.21 -1.11 12.55
CA ILE A 36 17.06 -0.94 11.36
C ILE A 36 16.68 0.31 10.56
N ALA A 37 15.96 1.28 11.15
CA ALA A 37 15.41 2.42 10.41
C ALA A 37 16.46 3.23 9.63
N LEU A 38 17.69 3.31 10.12
CA LEU A 38 18.80 4.00 9.45
C LEU A 38 19.30 3.24 8.21
N GLU A 39 19.19 1.90 8.24
CA GLU A 39 19.65 0.99 7.19
C GLU A 39 18.48 0.44 6.34
N HIS A 40 17.26 0.93 6.58
CA HIS A 40 16.07 0.42 5.93
C HIS A 40 16.07 0.83 4.45
N PRO A 41 15.93 -0.14 3.51
CA PRO A 41 15.98 0.15 2.09
C PRO A 41 14.80 1.04 1.67
N LYS A 42 15.11 2.18 1.05
CA LYS A 42 14.10 3.16 0.60
C LYS A 42 13.45 2.78 -0.74
N SER A 43 14.15 2.02 -1.57
CA SER A 43 13.69 1.52 -2.86
C SER A 43 14.00 0.03 -2.99
N GLU A 44 13.23 -0.67 -3.82
CA GLU A 44 13.44 -2.09 -4.13
C GLU A 44 13.63 -2.98 -2.89
N PHE A 45 12.94 -2.66 -1.79
CA PHE A 45 13.11 -3.30 -0.49
C PHE A 45 12.94 -4.83 -0.55
N TRP A 46 12.16 -5.33 -1.52
CA TRP A 46 11.96 -6.76 -1.76
C TRP A 46 13.27 -7.48 -2.11
N LYS A 47 14.22 -6.83 -2.82
CA LYS A 47 15.53 -7.41 -3.12
C LYS A 47 16.35 -7.61 -1.85
N THR A 48 16.41 -6.58 -1.01
CA THR A 48 17.10 -6.64 0.29
C THR A 48 16.45 -7.68 1.21
N TYR A 49 15.12 -7.75 1.24
CA TYR A 49 14.41 -8.74 2.05
C TYR A 49 14.66 -10.17 1.58
N ALA A 50 14.76 -10.39 0.26
CA ALA A 50 15.14 -11.70 -0.30
C ALA A 50 16.57 -12.09 0.10
N GLN A 51 17.53 -11.17 0.02
CA GLN A 51 18.91 -11.39 0.47
C GLN A 51 18.96 -11.72 1.98
N TRP A 52 18.19 -11.01 2.81
CA TRP A 52 18.05 -11.33 4.23
C TRP A 52 17.36 -12.67 4.45
N GLY A 53 16.40 -13.04 3.59
CA GLY A 53 15.77 -14.36 3.56
C GLY A 53 16.81 -15.47 3.38
N MET A 54 17.73 -15.30 2.43
CA MET A 54 18.84 -16.24 2.20
C MET A 54 19.82 -16.28 3.39
N LYS A 55 20.11 -15.12 3.99
CA LYS A 55 21.12 -15.01 5.06
C LYS A 55 20.61 -15.46 6.44
N TYR A 56 19.37 -15.15 6.78
CA TYR A 56 18.82 -15.34 8.12
C TYR A 56 17.62 -16.30 8.15
N GLY A 57 16.91 -16.44 7.03
CA GLY A 57 15.59 -17.08 6.97
C GLY A 57 15.60 -18.54 6.56
N HIS A 58 16.44 -19.39 7.18
CA HIS A 58 16.50 -20.82 6.87
C HIS A 58 15.13 -21.53 6.96
N HIS A 59 14.21 -21.01 7.79
CA HIS A 59 12.84 -21.52 7.93
C HIS A 59 11.80 -20.78 7.07
N GLY A 60 12.23 -19.98 6.09
CA GLY A 60 11.36 -19.21 5.20
C GLY A 60 10.75 -17.94 5.83
N LEU A 61 11.21 -17.55 7.02
CA LEU A 61 10.73 -16.36 7.74
C LEU A 61 11.92 -15.51 8.19
N ILE A 62 11.77 -14.20 8.06
CA ILE A 62 12.65 -13.24 8.73
C ILE A 62 11.84 -12.20 9.50
N SER A 63 12.42 -11.62 10.53
CA SER A 63 11.83 -10.48 11.22
C SER A 63 12.82 -9.39 11.54
N PHE A 64 12.35 -8.15 11.49
CA PHE A 64 13.13 -6.98 11.86
C PHE A 64 12.21 -5.84 12.30
N HIS A 65 12.78 -4.82 12.91
CA HIS A 65 12.02 -3.71 13.50
C HIS A 65 12.40 -2.41 12.82
N VAL A 66 11.41 -1.56 12.56
CA VAL A 66 11.60 -0.22 11.99
C VAL A 66 10.71 0.76 12.76
N LEU A 67 11.32 1.73 13.46
CA LEU A 67 10.63 2.82 14.15
C LEU A 67 9.41 2.35 14.98
N GLY A 68 9.63 1.44 15.93
CA GLY A 68 8.54 0.94 16.78
C GLY A 68 7.69 -0.19 16.17
N ARG A 69 7.81 -0.48 14.87
CA ARG A 69 7.01 -1.52 14.19
C ARG A 69 7.84 -2.76 13.85
N ARG A 70 7.33 -3.93 14.25
CA ARG A 70 7.89 -5.23 13.87
C ARG A 70 7.34 -5.63 12.49
N MET A 71 8.24 -5.96 11.57
CA MET A 71 7.92 -6.56 10.28
C MET A 71 8.36 -8.01 10.27
N VAL A 72 7.50 -8.88 9.76
CA VAL A 72 7.78 -10.30 9.50
C VAL A 72 7.62 -10.51 8.01
N VAL A 73 8.67 -10.99 7.34
CA VAL A 73 8.67 -11.21 5.89
C VAL A 73 8.69 -12.70 5.59
N LEU A 74 7.79 -13.11 4.70
CA LEU A 74 7.66 -14.48 4.23
C LEU A 74 8.54 -14.68 3.00
N ASN A 75 9.55 -15.54 3.11
CA ASN A 75 10.54 -15.81 2.06
C ASN A 75 10.43 -17.26 1.51
N SER A 76 9.35 -17.97 1.80
CA SER A 76 9.09 -19.32 1.29
C SER A 76 7.65 -19.44 0.79
N PRO A 77 7.42 -20.05 -0.39
CA PRO A 77 6.08 -20.32 -0.90
C PRO A 77 5.23 -21.13 0.09
N LYS A 78 5.82 -22.14 0.73
CA LYS A 78 5.13 -22.98 1.72
C LYS A 78 4.64 -22.16 2.91
N VAL A 79 5.50 -21.29 3.45
CA VAL A 79 5.13 -20.40 4.57
C VAL A 79 4.05 -19.40 4.14
N ALA A 80 4.14 -18.87 2.91
CA ALA A 80 3.12 -17.98 2.37
C ALA A 80 1.76 -18.68 2.25
N GLU A 81 1.71 -19.92 1.75
CA GLU A 81 0.48 -20.72 1.68
C GLU A 81 -0.08 -21.01 3.09
N ASP A 82 0.76 -21.50 4.00
CA ASP A 82 0.35 -21.87 5.36
C ASP A 82 -0.23 -20.67 6.13
N LEU A 83 0.35 -19.48 5.97
CA LEU A 83 -0.11 -18.28 6.70
C LEU A 83 -1.21 -17.52 5.96
N LEU A 84 -1.06 -17.24 4.67
CA LEU A 84 -1.96 -16.35 3.93
C LEU A 84 -3.20 -17.06 3.36
N VAL A 85 -3.13 -18.39 3.15
CA VAL A 85 -4.25 -19.17 2.61
C VAL A 85 -4.90 -19.98 3.74
N ARG A 86 -4.16 -20.95 4.30
CA ARG A 86 -4.71 -21.91 5.27
C ARG A 86 -5.14 -21.23 6.59
N ARG A 87 -4.42 -20.19 6.99
CA ARG A 87 -4.71 -19.39 8.20
C ARG A 87 -5.19 -17.98 7.89
N SER A 88 -5.80 -17.78 6.72
CA SER A 88 -6.27 -16.47 6.25
C SER A 88 -7.15 -15.73 7.26
N VAL A 89 -7.99 -16.42 8.04
CA VAL A 89 -8.83 -15.79 9.08
C VAL A 89 -8.00 -15.04 10.14
N ILE A 90 -6.78 -15.50 10.43
CA ILE A 90 -5.88 -14.90 11.43
C ILE A 90 -5.04 -13.77 10.81
N TYR A 91 -4.62 -13.92 9.56
CA TYR A 91 -3.63 -13.04 8.91
C TYR A 91 -4.21 -12.10 7.84
N SER A 92 -5.54 -12.05 7.67
CA SER A 92 -6.19 -11.16 6.69
C SER A 92 -6.35 -9.71 7.15
N ASP A 93 -6.05 -9.41 8.42
CA ASP A 93 -6.18 -8.05 8.93
C ASP A 93 -5.07 -7.13 8.40
N ARG A 94 -5.36 -5.84 8.31
CA ARG A 94 -4.48 -4.85 7.66
C ARG A 94 -4.14 -3.71 8.61
N PRO A 95 -2.85 -3.35 8.76
CA PRO A 95 -2.49 -2.16 9.51
C PRO A 95 -2.99 -0.92 8.77
N PHE A 96 -3.82 -0.11 9.43
CA PHE A 96 -4.35 1.10 8.83
C PHE A 96 -3.29 2.22 8.81
N PRO A 97 -2.95 2.80 7.63
CA PRO A 97 -2.02 3.93 7.56
C PRO A 97 -2.63 5.18 8.19
N SER A 98 -1.88 5.83 9.09
CA SER A 98 -2.28 7.11 9.69
C SER A 98 -2.47 8.18 8.61
N MET A 99 -1.67 8.13 7.54
CA MET A 99 -1.84 9.04 6.40
C MET A 99 -3.18 8.84 5.68
N ALA A 100 -3.61 7.58 5.48
CA ALA A 100 -4.91 7.29 4.88
C ALA A 100 -6.08 7.85 5.73
N LYS A 101 -5.90 7.94 7.05
CA LYS A 101 -6.83 8.63 7.97
C LYS A 101 -6.96 10.11 7.64
N LEU A 102 -5.83 10.81 7.55
CA LEU A 102 -5.78 12.24 7.26
C LEU A 102 -6.43 12.59 5.92
N MET A 103 -6.35 11.65 4.98
CA MET A 103 -6.93 11.75 3.65
C MET A 103 -8.40 11.30 3.59
N LYS A 104 -9.03 10.97 4.73
CA LYS A 104 -10.42 10.48 4.84
C LYS A 104 -10.70 9.20 4.04
N ARG A 105 -9.71 8.31 3.88
CA ARG A 105 -9.84 7.05 3.12
C ARG A 105 -10.15 5.82 3.99
N GLU A 106 -10.64 6.01 5.21
CA GLU A 106 -10.95 4.93 6.18
C GLU A 106 -11.94 3.89 5.65
N LYS A 107 -12.84 4.29 4.73
CA LYS A 107 -13.85 3.40 4.14
C LYS A 107 -13.40 2.71 2.85
N SER A 108 -12.17 2.97 2.39
CA SER A 108 -11.60 2.38 1.18
C SER A 108 -11.34 0.89 1.38
N MET A 109 -11.76 0.06 0.42
CA MET A 109 -11.55 -1.40 0.46
C MET A 109 -10.06 -1.80 0.64
N PHE A 110 -9.14 -0.93 0.21
CA PHE A 110 -7.70 -1.18 0.30
C PHE A 110 -7.16 -1.13 1.74
N TYR A 111 -7.86 -0.45 2.66
CA TYR A 111 -7.36 -0.17 4.02
C TYR A 111 -8.26 -0.68 5.15
N ILE A 112 -9.49 -1.12 4.86
CA ILE A 112 -10.37 -1.64 5.91
C ILE A 112 -9.82 -2.94 6.51
N SER A 113 -10.01 -3.09 7.83
CA SER A 113 -9.71 -4.30 8.57
C SER A 113 -10.63 -5.47 8.15
N HIS A 114 -10.25 -6.70 8.50
CA HIS A 114 -11.04 -7.89 8.22
C HIS A 114 -12.30 -7.95 9.12
N ASN A 115 -13.29 -7.11 8.82
CA ASN A 115 -14.55 -6.97 9.55
C ASN A 115 -15.77 -7.22 8.65
N GLU A 116 -16.99 -7.07 9.17
CA GLU A 116 -18.23 -7.27 8.41
C GLU A 116 -18.31 -6.40 7.14
N ARG A 117 -17.81 -5.15 7.18
CA ARG A 117 -17.76 -4.30 5.98
C ARG A 117 -16.85 -4.89 4.92
N PHE A 118 -15.69 -5.43 5.30
CA PHE A 118 -14.80 -6.11 4.34
C PHE A 118 -15.47 -7.32 3.70
N LYS A 119 -16.21 -8.12 4.48
CA LYS A 119 -16.98 -9.26 3.95
C LYS A 119 -18.04 -8.81 2.95
N ILE A 120 -18.76 -7.71 3.22
CA ILE A 120 -19.75 -7.13 2.30
C ILE A 120 -19.06 -6.68 1.00
N TYR A 121 -18.00 -5.90 1.08
CA TYR A 121 -17.26 -5.44 -0.10
C TYR A 121 -16.75 -6.61 -0.94
N ARG A 122 -16.18 -7.63 -0.30
CA ARG A 122 -15.70 -8.82 -0.99
C ARG A 122 -16.83 -9.58 -1.67
N ARG A 123 -18.01 -9.69 -1.03
CA ARG A 123 -19.19 -10.33 -1.62
C ARG A 123 -19.68 -9.59 -2.87
N LEU A 124 -19.77 -8.26 -2.79
CA LEU A 124 -20.18 -7.42 -3.91
C LEU A 124 -19.20 -7.52 -5.09
N LEU A 125 -17.89 -7.43 -4.82
CA LEU A 125 -16.88 -7.58 -5.87
C LEU A 125 -16.90 -8.99 -6.46
N HIS A 126 -17.03 -10.03 -5.65
CA HIS A 126 -17.08 -11.41 -6.14
C HIS A 126 -18.32 -11.70 -6.98
N HIS A 127 -19.43 -10.98 -6.76
CA HIS A 127 -20.62 -11.10 -7.60
C HIS A 127 -20.31 -10.74 -9.06
N ASP A 128 -19.55 -9.67 -9.29
CA ASP A 128 -19.25 -9.17 -10.63
C ASP A 128 -17.96 -9.75 -11.22
N PHE A 129 -16.98 -10.05 -10.36
CA PHE A 129 -15.62 -10.47 -10.76
C PHE A 129 -15.32 -11.95 -10.51
N ASN A 130 -16.32 -12.82 -10.36
CA ASN A 130 -16.08 -14.26 -10.41
C ASN A 130 -15.76 -14.72 -11.83
N ALA A 131 -15.28 -15.97 -11.98
CA ALA A 131 -14.83 -16.50 -13.26
C ALA A 131 -15.89 -16.49 -14.37
N VAL A 132 -17.17 -16.60 -14.01
CA VAL A 132 -18.29 -16.56 -14.96
C VAL A 132 -18.71 -15.12 -15.23
N ALA A 133 -18.99 -14.34 -14.19
CA ALA A 133 -19.47 -12.97 -14.32
C ALA A 133 -18.46 -12.05 -15.04
N SER A 134 -17.16 -12.28 -14.85
CA SER A 134 -16.11 -11.51 -15.53
C SER A 134 -16.19 -11.59 -17.06
N GLN A 135 -16.80 -12.63 -17.62
CA GLN A 135 -16.97 -12.77 -19.07
C GLN A 135 -17.90 -11.69 -19.65
N ASN A 136 -18.79 -11.12 -18.83
CA ASN A 136 -19.65 -10.00 -19.25
C ASN A 136 -18.84 -8.75 -19.63
N HIS A 137 -17.60 -8.63 -19.15
CA HIS A 137 -16.72 -7.50 -19.44
C HIS A 137 -15.78 -7.75 -20.63
N TRP A 138 -15.84 -8.94 -21.26
CA TRP A 138 -14.95 -9.30 -22.36
C TRP A 138 -15.05 -8.30 -23.51
N ARG A 139 -16.26 -7.89 -23.91
CA ARG A 139 -16.44 -6.90 -24.99
C ARG A 139 -15.70 -5.59 -24.73
N THR A 140 -15.67 -5.13 -23.48
CA THR A 140 -14.93 -3.92 -23.07
C THR A 140 -13.42 -4.15 -23.14
N LEU A 141 -12.94 -5.30 -22.66
CA LEU A 141 -11.53 -5.69 -22.75
C LEU A 141 -11.07 -5.80 -24.21
N GLU A 142 -11.83 -6.46 -25.07
CA GLU A 142 -11.57 -6.60 -26.50
C GLU A 142 -11.48 -5.25 -27.21
N ARG A 143 -12.41 -4.34 -26.90
CA ARG A 143 -12.39 -2.98 -27.47
C ARG A 143 -11.09 -2.27 -27.11
N GLN A 144 -10.70 -2.31 -25.84
CA GLN A 144 -9.48 -1.64 -25.37
C GLN A 144 -8.20 -2.31 -25.89
N ALA A 145 -8.23 -3.64 -26.09
CA ALA A 145 -7.15 -4.36 -26.75
C ALA A 145 -6.99 -3.95 -28.21
N LYS A 146 -8.10 -3.81 -28.95
CA LYS A 146 -8.09 -3.34 -30.35
C LYS A 146 -7.54 -1.91 -30.47
N ILE A 147 -7.90 -1.02 -29.54
CA ILE A 147 -7.35 0.34 -29.48
C ILE A 147 -5.83 0.28 -29.28
N LEU A 148 -5.35 -0.50 -28.32
CA LEU A 148 -3.91 -0.67 -28.08
C LEU A 148 -3.17 -1.19 -29.33
N ILE A 149 -3.75 -2.17 -30.03
CA ILE A 149 -3.15 -2.74 -31.23
C ILE A 149 -3.09 -1.71 -32.35
N ALA A 150 -4.16 -0.93 -32.56
CA ALA A 150 -4.17 0.14 -33.55
C ALA A 150 -3.12 1.21 -33.24
N ASP A 151 -3.00 1.62 -31.98
CA ASP A 151 -1.98 2.58 -31.55
C ASP A 151 -0.55 2.05 -31.81
N ILE A 152 -0.30 0.76 -31.58
CA ILE A 152 1.00 0.12 -31.84
C ILE A 152 1.28 -0.01 -33.34
N ASP A 153 0.24 -0.25 -34.15
CA ASP A 153 0.35 -0.35 -35.60
C ASP A 153 0.69 1.01 -36.24
N GLU A 154 0.18 2.11 -35.67
CA GLU A 154 0.50 3.48 -36.10
C GLU A 154 1.96 3.87 -35.83
N ASP A 155 2.55 3.46 -34.71
CA ASP A 155 3.98 3.67 -34.40
C ASP A 155 4.63 2.41 -33.78
N PRO A 156 5.05 1.45 -34.62
CA PRO A 156 5.69 0.21 -34.16
C PRO A 156 7.03 0.45 -33.44
N ALA A 157 7.74 1.53 -33.80
CA ALA A 157 9.01 1.90 -33.17
C ALA A 157 8.79 2.41 -31.73
N GLY A 158 7.60 2.96 -31.45
CA GLY A 158 7.15 3.45 -30.16
C GLY A 158 6.57 2.39 -29.21
N LEU A 159 6.70 1.09 -29.48
CA LEU A 159 6.07 0.00 -28.72
C LEU A 159 6.18 0.16 -27.19
N PHE A 160 7.38 0.43 -26.67
CA PHE A 160 7.58 0.60 -25.23
C PHE A 160 6.84 1.81 -24.66
N GLU A 161 6.76 2.91 -25.41
CA GLU A 161 6.02 4.10 -24.99
C GLU A 161 4.51 3.88 -25.07
N HIS A 162 4.02 3.15 -26.08
CA HIS A 162 2.63 2.71 -26.12
C HIS A 162 2.28 1.84 -24.92
N LEU A 163 3.08 0.81 -24.61
CA LEU A 163 2.84 -0.02 -23.43
C LEU A 163 2.92 0.78 -22.13
N ARG A 164 3.85 1.74 -22.04
CA ARG A 164 4.03 2.55 -20.84
C ARG A 164 2.90 3.55 -20.60
N ARG A 165 2.34 4.15 -21.66
CA ARG A 165 1.33 5.22 -21.56
C ARG A 165 -0.09 4.75 -21.84
N GLN A 166 -0.29 3.93 -22.88
CA GLN A 166 -1.60 3.46 -23.32
C GLN A 166 -2.13 2.34 -22.42
N SER A 167 -1.28 1.42 -21.94
CA SER A 167 -1.75 0.28 -21.13
C SER A 167 -2.43 0.71 -19.81
N PRO A 168 -1.86 1.63 -19.00
CA PRO A 168 -2.55 2.16 -17.82
C PRO A 168 -3.87 2.85 -18.15
N ARG A 169 -3.91 3.60 -19.25
CA ARG A 169 -5.11 4.29 -19.73
C ARG A 169 -6.21 3.32 -20.11
N ASN A 170 -5.89 2.28 -20.87
CA ASN A 170 -6.84 1.26 -21.29
C ASN A 170 -7.38 0.49 -20.08
N ALA A 171 -6.53 0.13 -19.12
CA ALA A 171 -6.96 -0.49 -17.87
C ALA A 171 -7.90 0.41 -17.06
N ALA A 172 -7.61 1.70 -16.96
CA ALA A 172 -8.49 2.66 -16.31
C ALA A 172 -9.80 2.87 -17.09
N ALA A 173 -9.80 2.87 -18.43
CA ALA A 173 -11.00 2.92 -19.25
C ALA A 173 -11.90 1.69 -19.06
N VAL A 174 -11.33 0.48 -18.99
CA VAL A 174 -12.07 -0.74 -18.60
C VAL A 174 -12.66 -0.57 -17.21
N THR A 175 -11.86 -0.11 -16.25
CA THR A 175 -12.31 0.07 -14.86
C THR A 175 -13.48 1.04 -14.77
N MET A 176 -13.41 2.18 -15.48
CA MET A 176 -14.47 3.17 -15.52
C MET A 176 -15.76 2.63 -16.15
N ASN A 177 -15.63 1.85 -17.22
CA ASN A 177 -16.77 1.22 -17.88
C ASN A 177 -17.41 0.15 -17.01
N VAL A 178 -16.62 -0.70 -16.34
CA VAL A 178 -17.14 -1.76 -15.47
C VAL A 178 -17.75 -1.18 -14.19
N ALA A 179 -17.07 -0.25 -13.53
CA ALA A 179 -17.51 0.28 -12.24
C ALA A 179 -18.66 1.28 -12.35
N TYR A 180 -18.71 2.07 -13.43
CA TYR A 180 -19.65 3.19 -13.56
C TYR A 180 -20.48 3.15 -14.85
N GLY A 181 -20.30 2.16 -15.71
CA GLY A 181 -20.90 2.16 -17.05
C GLY A 181 -20.33 3.26 -17.97
N TYR A 182 -19.26 3.96 -17.55
CA TYR A 182 -18.78 5.17 -18.20
C TYR A 182 -17.80 4.84 -19.35
N PRO A 183 -18.14 5.15 -20.61
CA PRO A 183 -17.22 4.96 -21.72
C PRO A 183 -16.22 6.12 -21.79
N VAL A 184 -14.94 5.84 -21.56
CA VAL A 184 -13.88 6.85 -21.76
C VAL A 184 -13.60 6.96 -23.27
N THR A 185 -14.00 8.06 -23.88
CA THR A 185 -13.85 8.30 -25.33
C THR A 185 -12.77 9.34 -25.65
N ASP A 186 -12.60 10.36 -24.81
CA ASP A 186 -11.63 11.43 -25.01
C ASP A 186 -10.25 11.09 -24.37
N LYS A 187 -9.17 11.64 -24.95
CA LYS A 187 -7.83 11.67 -24.35
C LYS A 187 -7.78 12.61 -23.14
N ASN A 188 -8.58 13.68 -23.14
CA ASN A 188 -8.66 14.67 -22.05
C ASN A 188 -9.93 14.53 -21.20
N ASP A 189 -10.41 13.30 -21.03
CA ASP A 189 -11.61 13.03 -20.25
C ASP A 189 -11.41 13.42 -18.78
N HIS A 190 -12.28 14.32 -18.28
CA HIS A 190 -12.19 14.86 -16.93
C HIS A 190 -12.30 13.77 -15.85
N PHE A 191 -13.24 12.83 -16.01
CA PHE A 191 -13.49 11.77 -15.04
C PHE A 191 -12.36 10.74 -15.04
N PHE A 192 -11.78 10.46 -16.20
CA PHE A 192 -10.57 9.66 -16.32
C PHE A 192 -9.39 10.30 -15.57
N ALA A 193 -9.10 11.58 -15.83
CA ALA A 193 -8.01 12.29 -15.15
C ALA A 193 -8.22 12.33 -13.63
N LEU A 194 -9.48 12.48 -13.20
CA LEU A 194 -9.84 12.43 -11.79
C LEU A 194 -9.64 11.04 -11.17
N ALA A 195 -10.00 9.98 -11.89
CA ALA A 195 -9.81 8.61 -11.43
C ALA A 195 -8.31 8.29 -11.27
N GLU A 196 -7.48 8.68 -12.24
CA GLU A 196 -6.02 8.53 -12.16
C GLU A 196 -5.43 9.28 -10.97
N GLU A 197 -5.82 10.54 -10.77
CA GLU A 197 -5.35 11.34 -9.64
C GLU A 197 -5.78 10.72 -8.31
N SER A 198 -7.02 10.24 -8.22
CA SER A 198 -7.55 9.58 -7.03
C SER A 198 -6.83 8.27 -6.69
N MET A 199 -6.43 7.49 -7.71
CA MET A 199 -5.61 6.30 -7.57
C MET A 199 -4.18 6.65 -7.16
N ARG A 200 -3.56 7.65 -7.78
CA ARG A 200 -2.22 8.14 -7.45
C ARG A 200 -2.15 8.58 -5.98
N VAL A 201 -3.11 9.40 -5.55
CA VAL A 201 -3.26 9.88 -4.18
C VAL A 201 -3.43 8.71 -3.20
N GLY A 202 -4.26 7.72 -3.52
CA GLY A 202 -4.39 6.50 -2.72
C GLY A 202 -3.07 5.71 -2.60
N SER A 203 -2.38 5.49 -3.73
CA SER A 203 -1.10 4.78 -3.74
C SER A 203 -0.04 5.47 -2.87
N LEU A 204 0.02 6.81 -2.92
CA LEU A 204 0.92 7.59 -2.07
C LEU A 204 0.62 7.42 -0.58
N ALA A 205 -0.65 7.34 -0.19
CA ALA A 205 -1.05 7.13 1.20
C ALA A 205 -0.63 5.76 1.74
N GLY A 206 -0.61 4.74 0.87
CA GLY A 206 -0.26 3.37 1.24
C GLY A 206 1.22 3.03 1.13
N THR A 207 2.07 3.96 0.67
CA THR A 207 3.50 3.68 0.42
C THR A 207 4.23 3.41 1.76
N PRO A 208 4.73 2.18 1.99
CA PRO A 208 5.40 1.86 3.25
C PRO A 208 6.64 2.73 3.47
N GLY A 209 6.81 3.26 4.68
CA GLY A 209 7.99 4.04 5.07
C GLY A 209 8.05 5.47 4.51
N LYS A 210 7.09 5.88 3.68
CA LYS A 210 7.05 7.25 3.12
C LYS A 210 6.69 8.30 4.16
N TRP A 211 5.77 7.98 5.08
CA TRP A 211 5.22 8.93 6.02
C TRP A 211 5.65 8.61 7.45
N LEU A 212 6.29 9.58 8.10
CA LEU A 212 6.73 9.42 9.49
C LEU A 212 5.54 9.21 10.45
N VAL A 213 4.36 9.74 10.10
CA VAL A 213 3.13 9.58 10.89
C VAL A 213 2.60 8.15 10.90
N ASP A 214 2.97 7.33 9.91
CA ASP A 214 2.65 5.91 9.96
C ASP A 214 3.54 5.24 11.01
N SER A 215 4.85 5.49 11.00
CA SER A 215 5.76 4.94 12.01
C SER A 215 5.51 5.47 13.43
N ILE A 216 5.18 6.76 13.57
CA ILE A 216 4.94 7.44 14.85
C ILE A 216 3.54 8.07 14.83
N PRO A 217 2.49 7.31 15.22
CA PRO A 217 1.12 7.80 15.18
C PRO A 217 0.86 9.05 16.02
N LEU A 218 1.68 9.34 17.03
CA LEU A 218 1.56 10.56 17.83
C LEU A 218 1.72 11.84 16.99
N LEU A 219 2.47 11.77 15.88
CA LEU A 219 2.66 12.92 14.99
C LEU A 219 1.37 13.39 14.33
N GLN A 220 0.28 12.61 14.37
CA GLN A 220 -1.02 13.04 13.84
C GLN A 220 -1.70 14.12 14.70
N HIS A 221 -1.31 14.24 15.97
CA HIS A 221 -1.90 15.19 16.92
C HIS A 221 -1.09 16.50 17.04
N ILE A 222 0.13 16.52 16.49
CA ILE A 222 0.98 17.72 16.52
C ILE A 222 0.41 18.74 15.54
N PRO A 223 0.28 20.03 15.88
CA PRO A 223 -0.19 21.03 14.93
C PRO A 223 0.67 21.15 13.67
N SER A 224 0.08 21.54 12.54
CA SER A 224 0.78 21.61 11.23
C SER A 224 1.90 22.66 11.17
N TRP A 225 1.89 23.66 12.06
CA TRP A 225 2.93 24.68 12.16
C TRP A 225 4.28 24.12 12.67
N PHE A 226 4.29 22.94 13.30
CA PHE A 226 5.52 22.35 13.82
C PHE A 226 6.45 21.89 12.68
N PRO A 227 7.78 22.10 12.79
CA PRO A 227 8.72 21.66 11.76
C PRO A 227 8.54 20.18 11.39
N ARG A 228 8.60 19.86 10.09
CA ARG A 228 8.36 18.51 9.54
C ARG A 228 6.94 17.96 9.70
N CYS A 229 5.95 18.74 10.17
CA CYS A 229 4.53 18.35 10.23
C CYS A 229 3.66 18.85 9.07
N ARG A 230 4.26 19.47 8.04
CA ARG A 230 3.55 19.91 6.81
C ARG A 230 2.86 18.76 6.04
N PHE A 231 3.22 17.50 6.33
CA PHE A 231 2.52 16.34 5.78
C PHE A 231 1.02 16.32 6.15
N GLN A 232 0.61 16.97 7.24
CA GLN A 232 -0.80 17.03 7.62
C GLN A 232 -1.62 17.92 6.69
N GLU A 233 -1.06 19.07 6.29
CA GLU A 233 -1.68 19.95 5.30
C GLU A 233 -1.72 19.26 3.94
N ALA A 234 -0.61 18.61 3.54
CA ALA A 234 -0.57 17.82 2.32
C ALA A 234 -1.61 16.70 2.32
N GLY A 235 -1.72 15.92 3.40
CA GLY A 235 -2.71 14.84 3.55
C GLY A 235 -4.15 15.34 3.50
N LYS A 236 -4.46 16.42 4.23
CA LYS A 236 -5.79 17.04 4.21
C LYS A 236 -6.12 17.61 2.83
N SER A 237 -5.16 18.26 2.17
CA SER A 237 -5.32 18.81 0.82
C SER A 237 -5.55 17.71 -0.21
N MET A 238 -4.75 16.64 -0.19
CA MET A 238 -4.92 15.48 -1.07
C MET A 238 -6.27 14.78 -0.86
N GLY A 239 -6.69 14.62 0.40
CA GLY A 239 -8.02 14.07 0.72
C GLY A 239 -9.16 14.98 0.23
N ARG A 240 -9.00 16.30 0.34
CA ARG A 240 -9.95 17.28 -0.18
C ARG A 240 -10.00 17.28 -1.71
N SER A 241 -8.86 17.27 -2.40
CA SER A 241 -8.80 17.27 -3.87
C SER A 241 -9.60 16.13 -4.48
N ALA A 242 -9.50 14.92 -3.91
CA ALA A 242 -10.27 13.76 -4.37
C ALA A 242 -11.78 13.83 -4.08
N VAL A 243 -12.21 14.58 -3.06
CA VAL A 243 -13.62 14.72 -2.67
C VAL A 243 -14.29 15.92 -3.36
N TYR A 244 -13.60 17.06 -3.46
CA TYR A 244 -14.12 18.30 -4.05
C TYR A 244 -14.26 18.23 -5.57
N SER A 245 -13.40 17.47 -6.23
CA SER A 245 -13.47 17.22 -7.68
C SER A 245 -14.73 16.45 -8.07
N VAL A 246 -15.13 15.45 -7.27
CA VAL A 246 -16.38 14.70 -7.47
C VAL A 246 -17.61 15.61 -7.28
N SER A 247 -17.60 16.48 -6.26
CA SER A 247 -18.74 17.38 -5.98
C SER A 247 -18.95 18.52 -6.99
N ARG A 248 -17.96 18.78 -7.85
CA ARG A 248 -18.02 19.87 -8.85
C ARG A 248 -18.44 19.35 -10.23
N ALA A 249 -18.41 18.03 -10.41
CA ALA A 249 -18.78 17.35 -11.64
C ALA A 249 -20.22 16.78 -11.62
N SER A 250 -20.89 16.84 -10.46
CA SER A 250 -22.31 16.55 -10.25
C SER A 250 -23.13 17.83 -10.21
#